data_AF-Q2VB28-F1
#
_entry.id   AF-Q2VB28-F1
#
_cell.length_a   1.000
_cell.length_b   1.000
_cell.length_c   1.000
_cell.angle_alpha   90.00
_cell.angle_beta   90.00
_cell.angle_gamma   90.00
#
_symmetry.space_group_name_H-M   'P 1'
#
loop_
_entity.id
_entity.type
_entity.pdbx_description
1 polymer ?
#
loop_
_entity_poly.entity_id
_entity_poly.type
_entity_poly.pdbx_seq_one_letter_code
_entity_poly.pdbx_strand_id
1 'polypeptide(L)'
;MEVAGQALCLIVFMMVMVIGNLVVLNLFLALLLSSFGADNLAATDEDSEMNNLQIAVGRIHRGVKFIKSMVRQFFLRLCMGKGPRTLDEVKALEELHSKVENCISNHTAVDLTREPEYLKEGNGTASGLGSDMGKYIIDNSDYMSFIHNPSLTVTVPIAVGESDFENLNTEDFSSESSDIEGSKEKLADPQLSSSEGSTVDIRPPGDGGESVEMELEESLDPESCFTEGCVRRFPCCSVNIEEGKGKMWWTLRKTCFRIVEHNWFESFIIFMILLSSGALAFEDIYIEQRKTIKTILEYSDKVFTYVFILEMLLKWVAYGFVKYFTNAWCWLDFLIVDVSLVSLVANALGYSELTAIKSLRTLRALRPLRALSRFEGMRVVVNALLGAIPSIMNVLLVCLIFWLIFSIMGVNLFAGKFYHCVNTTNDEMFSTDVVNNRSQCEALEDKARWKNVKINFDNVGAGYLALLQVATFKGWMDIMYAAVDSRDLEDQPVYEENLYMYLYFVIFI
;
A
#
# COMPACT_ATOMS: atom_id res chain seq x y z
N MET A 1 -44.28 -6.06 -17.62
CA MET A 1 -45.22 -4.99 -18.02
C MET A 1 -45.84 -5.26 -19.37
N GLU A 2 -45.05 -5.67 -20.37
CA GLU A 2 -45.54 -6.01 -21.72
C GLU A 2 -46.49 -7.22 -21.73
N VAL A 3 -46.19 -8.27 -20.96
CA VAL A 3 -46.99 -9.51 -20.93
C VAL A 3 -48.24 -9.42 -20.03
N ALA A 4 -48.16 -8.72 -18.89
CA ALA A 4 -49.17 -8.77 -17.82
C ALA A 4 -49.74 -7.40 -17.39
N GLY A 5 -49.41 -6.32 -18.12
CA GLY A 5 -49.85 -4.95 -17.81
C GLY A 5 -48.93 -4.21 -16.83
N GLN A 6 -48.96 -2.87 -16.91
CA GLN A 6 -48.06 -2.00 -16.15
C GLN A 6 -48.38 -1.97 -14.64
N ALA A 7 -49.66 -1.77 -14.29
CA ALA A 7 -50.06 -1.54 -12.90
C ALA A 7 -49.71 -2.72 -11.96
N LEU A 8 -50.07 -3.95 -12.36
CA LEU A 8 -49.80 -5.15 -11.57
C LEU A 8 -48.28 -5.39 -11.41
N CYS A 9 -47.53 -5.30 -12.51
CA CYS A 9 -46.07 -5.49 -12.48
C CYS A 9 -45.39 -4.45 -11.58
N LEU A 10 -45.78 -3.18 -11.67
CA LEU A 10 -45.20 -2.12 -10.85
C LEU A 10 -45.43 -2.38 -9.36
N ILE A 11 -46.65 -2.73 -8.98
CA ILE A 11 -46.98 -3.02 -7.57
C ILE A 11 -46.11 -4.18 -7.05
N VAL A 12 -46.05 -5.30 -7.80
CA VAL A 12 -45.30 -6.49 -7.36
C VAL A 12 -43.80 -6.22 -7.30
N PHE A 13 -43.19 -5.70 -8.36
CA PHE A 13 -41.73 -5.50 -8.39
C PHE A 13 -41.27 -4.41 -7.41
N MET A 14 -42.03 -3.33 -7.24
CA MET A 14 -41.69 -2.31 -6.24
C MET A 14 -41.84 -2.85 -4.81
N MET A 15 -42.89 -3.64 -4.55
CA MET A 15 -43.07 -4.27 -3.24
C MET A 15 -41.93 -5.25 -2.92
N VAL A 16 -41.55 -6.11 -3.87
CA VAL A 16 -40.43 -7.06 -3.71
C VAL A 16 -39.11 -6.32 -3.51
N MET A 17 -38.87 -5.24 -4.28
CA MET A 17 -37.66 -4.44 -4.13
C MET A 17 -37.58 -3.76 -2.76
N VAL A 18 -38.65 -3.10 -2.31
CA VAL A 18 -38.66 -2.36 -1.05
C VAL A 18 -38.59 -3.31 0.15
N ILE A 19 -39.47 -4.31 0.20
CA ILE A 19 -39.52 -5.25 1.33
C ILE A 19 -38.28 -6.16 1.32
N GLY A 20 -37.88 -6.67 0.15
CA GLY A 20 -36.71 -7.53 0.00
C GLY A 20 -35.43 -6.83 0.42
N ASN A 21 -35.17 -5.62 -0.10
CA ASN A 21 -33.97 -4.87 0.27
C ASN A 21 -33.98 -4.47 1.76
N LEU A 22 -35.16 -4.14 2.34
CA LEU A 22 -35.27 -3.86 3.77
C LEU A 22 -34.87 -5.07 4.62
N VAL A 23 -35.33 -6.27 4.24
CA VAL A 23 -34.98 -7.52 4.95
C VAL A 23 -33.50 -7.85 4.79
N VAL A 24 -32.96 -7.77 3.57
CA VAL A 24 -31.53 -8.03 3.30
C VAL A 24 -30.64 -7.04 4.06
N LEU A 25 -30.99 -5.75 4.06
CA LEU A 25 -30.25 -4.71 4.77
C LEU A 25 -30.30 -4.93 6.28
N ASN A 26 -31.46 -5.27 6.85
CA ASN A 26 -31.58 -5.56 8.29
C ASN A 26 -30.78 -6.80 8.69
N LEU A 27 -30.80 -7.86 7.87
CA LEU A 27 -30.01 -9.06 8.12
C LEU A 27 -28.51 -8.76 8.05
N PHE A 28 -28.07 -7.99 7.05
CA PHE A 28 -26.69 -7.57 6.90
C PHE A 28 -26.22 -6.72 8.09
N LEU A 29 -27.00 -5.72 8.51
CA LEU A 29 -26.69 -4.90 9.69
C LEU A 29 -26.65 -5.74 10.97
N ALA A 30 -27.58 -6.66 11.16
CA ALA A 30 -27.60 -7.54 12.33
C ALA A 30 -26.34 -8.41 12.40
N LEU A 31 -25.89 -8.97 11.27
CA LEU A 31 -24.64 -9.75 11.21
C LEU A 31 -23.41 -8.89 11.51
N LEU A 32 -23.31 -7.68 10.94
CA LEU A 32 -22.21 -6.77 11.23
C LEU A 32 -22.17 -6.37 12.71
N LEU A 33 -23.31 -5.95 13.27
CA LEU A 33 -23.40 -5.53 14.67
C LEU A 33 -23.11 -6.68 15.64
N SER A 34 -23.56 -7.90 15.33
CA SER A 34 -23.26 -9.08 16.13
C SER A 34 -21.78 -9.46 16.07
N SER A 35 -21.13 -9.31 14.92
CA SER A 35 -19.70 -9.61 14.77
C SER A 35 -18.84 -8.59 15.50
N PHE A 36 -19.13 -7.29 15.37
CA PHE A 36 -18.34 -6.24 16.03
C PHE A 36 -18.65 -6.07 17.53
N GLY A 37 -19.83 -6.50 17.99
CA GLY A 37 -20.23 -6.44 19.40
C GLY A 37 -19.57 -7.50 20.29
N ALA A 38 -19.16 -8.63 19.72
CA ALA A 38 -18.54 -9.74 20.47
C ALA A 38 -17.04 -9.53 20.71
N ASP A 39 -16.34 -8.89 19.77
CA ASP A 39 -14.88 -8.77 19.80
C ASP A 39 -14.35 -7.58 20.63
N ASN A 40 -15.22 -6.65 21.06
CA ASN A 40 -14.82 -5.54 21.94
C ASN A 40 -14.80 -5.87 23.44
N LEU A 41 -15.10 -7.12 23.83
CA LEU A 41 -15.07 -7.58 25.23
C LEU A 41 -13.94 -8.57 25.54
N ALA A 42 -13.26 -9.07 24.51
CA ALA A 42 -11.98 -9.73 24.67
C ALA A 42 -10.91 -8.69 24.30
N ALA A 43 -10.33 -8.02 25.29
CA ALA A 43 -9.03 -7.39 25.12
C ALA A 43 -8.04 -8.49 24.71
N THR A 44 -7.90 -8.74 23.42
CA THR A 44 -6.95 -9.70 22.88
C THR A 44 -5.58 -9.08 22.93
N ASP A 45 -4.65 -9.81 23.53
CA ASP A 45 -3.23 -9.50 23.70
C ASP A 45 -2.54 -8.96 22.43
N GLU A 46 -2.70 -7.66 22.12
CA GLU A 46 -2.02 -6.99 21.00
C GLU A 46 -0.48 -7.12 21.10
N ASP A 47 0.04 -7.28 22.31
CA ASP A 47 1.47 -7.47 22.58
C ASP A 47 2.03 -8.79 22.02
N SER A 48 1.21 -9.85 21.94
CA SER A 48 1.62 -11.14 21.39
C SER A 48 1.70 -11.12 19.85
N GLU A 49 0.74 -10.46 19.20
CA GLU A 49 0.70 -10.34 17.74
C GLU A 49 1.79 -9.42 17.20
N MET A 50 2.07 -8.30 17.89
CA MET A 50 3.18 -7.40 17.54
C MET A 50 4.53 -8.14 17.53
N ASN A 51 4.73 -9.09 18.45
CA ASN A 51 5.95 -9.88 18.54
C ASN A 51 6.07 -10.88 17.37
N ASN A 52 4.99 -11.58 17.03
CA ASN A 52 4.96 -12.51 15.89
C ASN A 52 5.15 -11.80 14.53
N LEU A 53 4.53 -10.63 14.36
CA LEU A 53 4.66 -9.83 13.16
C LEU A 53 6.07 -9.22 13.02
N GLN A 54 6.67 -8.72 14.11
CA GLN A 54 8.06 -8.27 14.11
C GLN A 54 9.04 -9.42 13.79
N ILE A 55 8.78 -10.63 14.31
CA ILE A 55 9.58 -11.82 13.99
C ILE A 55 9.42 -12.19 12.49
N ALA A 56 8.22 -12.09 11.93
CA ALA A 56 7.96 -12.33 10.51
C ALA A 56 8.64 -11.28 9.61
N VAL A 57 8.52 -9.99 9.95
CA VAL A 57 9.21 -8.89 9.26
C VAL A 57 10.72 -9.04 9.36
N GLY A 58 11.24 -9.47 10.52
CA GLY A 58 12.66 -9.78 10.72
C GLY A 58 13.16 -10.92 9.82
N ARG A 59 12.36 -11.96 9.61
CA ARG A 59 12.66 -13.06 8.67
C ARG A 59 12.65 -12.59 7.21
N ILE A 60 11.67 -11.77 6.83
CA ILE A 60 11.59 -11.17 5.49
C ILE A 60 12.80 -10.25 5.23
N HIS A 61 13.17 -9.40 6.19
CA HIS A 61 14.35 -8.54 6.07
C HIS A 61 15.65 -9.34 5.94
N ARG A 62 15.77 -10.46 6.65
CA ARG A 62 16.90 -11.38 6.52
C ARG A 62 16.94 -12.06 5.15
N GLY A 63 15.78 -12.44 4.62
CA GLY A 63 15.61 -12.95 3.26
C GLY A 63 16.02 -11.93 2.19
N VAL A 64 15.55 -10.68 2.31
CA VAL A 64 15.92 -9.58 1.40
C VAL A 64 17.42 -9.29 1.47
N LYS A 65 18.04 -9.31 2.65
CA LYS A 65 19.49 -9.14 2.82
C LYS A 65 20.28 -10.31 2.21
N PHE A 66 19.77 -11.54 2.31
CA PHE A 66 20.34 -12.72 1.69
C PHE A 66 20.25 -12.66 0.16
N ILE A 67 19.10 -12.29 -0.39
CA ILE A 67 18.90 -12.08 -1.84
C ILE A 67 19.82 -10.97 -2.34
N LYS A 68 19.93 -9.84 -1.62
CA LYS A 68 20.83 -8.73 -1.98
C LYS A 68 22.30 -9.17 -1.98
N SER A 69 22.70 -10.03 -1.04
CA SER A 69 24.04 -10.64 -1.01
C SER A 69 24.25 -11.60 -2.19
N MET A 70 23.25 -12.42 -2.50
CA MET A 70 23.28 -13.38 -3.61
C MET A 70 23.35 -12.66 -4.97
N VAL A 71 22.55 -11.61 -5.17
CA VAL A 71 22.58 -10.76 -6.38
C VAL A 71 23.93 -10.06 -6.48
N ARG A 72 24.48 -9.55 -5.37
CA ARG A 72 25.83 -8.96 -5.36
C ARG A 72 26.91 -9.98 -5.74
N GLN A 73 26.84 -11.20 -5.21
CA GLN A 73 27.76 -12.29 -5.57
C GLN A 73 27.58 -12.73 -7.03
N PHE A 74 26.34 -12.74 -7.54
CA PHE A 74 26.04 -13.08 -8.93
C PHE A 74 26.60 -12.01 -9.88
N PHE A 75 26.41 -10.72 -9.58
CA PHE A 75 27.00 -9.61 -10.32
C PHE A 75 28.54 -9.61 -10.26
N LEU A 76 29.12 -9.92 -9.10
CA LEU A 76 30.58 -10.07 -8.97
C LEU A 76 31.11 -11.24 -9.80
N ARG A 77 30.39 -12.37 -9.85
CA ARG A 77 30.76 -13.52 -10.71
C ARG A 77 30.58 -13.23 -12.20
N LEU A 78 29.60 -12.40 -12.57
CA LEU A 78 29.33 -12.05 -13.97
C LEU A 78 30.32 -10.99 -14.49
N CYS A 79 30.77 -10.05 -13.64
CA CYS A 79 31.74 -9.01 -14.01
C CYS A 79 33.20 -9.47 -13.93
N MET A 80 33.55 -10.42 -13.05
CA MET A 80 34.92 -10.94 -12.90
C MET A 80 35.10 -12.29 -13.62
N GLY A 81 34.72 -12.33 -14.91
CA GLY A 81 35.07 -13.41 -15.82
C GLY A 81 36.42 -13.18 -16.49
N LYS A 82 37.52 -13.23 -15.73
CA LYS A 82 38.92 -13.48 -16.17
C LYS A 82 39.88 -13.31 -14.98
N GLY A 83 40.56 -14.38 -14.57
CA GLY A 83 41.73 -14.28 -13.67
C GLY A 83 42.91 -13.58 -14.37
N PRO A 84 43.89 -13.03 -13.62
CA PRO A 84 44.79 -13.90 -12.86
C PRO A 84 45.23 -13.40 -11.45
N ARG A 85 45.81 -14.37 -10.72
CA ARG A 85 46.74 -14.35 -9.57
C ARG A 85 47.29 -12.99 -9.12
N THR A 86 47.05 -12.65 -7.84
CA THR A 86 48.03 -12.45 -6.73
C THR A 86 47.38 -11.59 -5.64
N LEU A 87 46.81 -12.23 -4.62
CA LEU A 87 46.63 -11.62 -3.28
C LEU A 87 46.45 -12.72 -2.22
N ASP A 88 47.34 -13.71 -2.24
CA ASP A 88 47.42 -14.75 -1.19
C ASP A 88 48.30 -14.31 0.00
N GLU A 89 48.79 -13.07 0.05
CA GLU A 89 49.66 -12.59 1.15
C GLU A 89 48.99 -11.68 2.17
N VAL A 90 47.73 -11.25 1.96
CA VAL A 90 47.03 -10.41 2.97
C VAL A 90 46.07 -11.25 3.82
N LYS A 91 45.64 -12.42 3.33
CA LYS A 91 44.75 -13.33 4.07
C LYS A 91 45.47 -14.21 5.10
N ALA A 92 46.78 -14.43 4.91
CA ALA A 92 47.62 -15.14 5.86
C ALA A 92 47.98 -14.32 7.11
N LEU A 93 47.84 -12.99 7.06
CA LEU A 93 48.15 -12.11 8.19
C LEU A 93 46.96 -11.94 9.16
N GLU A 94 45.73 -12.06 8.66
CA GLU A 94 44.49 -11.89 9.45
C GLU A 94 44.12 -13.19 10.20
N GLU A 95 44.45 -14.36 9.64
CA GLU A 95 44.25 -15.68 10.26
C GLU A 95 45.27 -15.99 11.37
N LEU A 96 46.40 -15.26 11.40
CA LEU A 96 47.40 -15.36 12.45
C LEU A 96 47.00 -14.53 13.70
N HIS A 97 46.20 -13.47 13.52
CA HIS A 97 45.74 -12.62 14.62
C HIS A 97 44.56 -13.25 15.39
N SER A 98 43.69 -14.03 14.73
CA SER A 98 42.60 -14.76 15.40
C SER A 98 43.06 -15.99 16.19
N LYS A 99 44.30 -16.45 15.96
CA LYS A 99 44.89 -17.62 16.63
C LYS A 99 45.73 -17.26 17.86
N VAL A 100 46.03 -15.97 18.07
CA VAL A 100 46.80 -15.46 19.21
C VAL A 100 45.89 -15.07 20.39
N GLU A 101 44.61 -14.76 20.17
CA GLU A 101 43.67 -14.42 21.26
C GLU A 101 42.91 -15.61 21.88
N ASN A 102 42.92 -16.80 21.27
CA ASN A 102 42.16 -17.98 21.74
C ASN A 102 43.01 -19.06 22.43
N CYS A 103 44.18 -18.71 22.96
CA CYS A 103 45.02 -19.62 23.74
C CYS A 103 45.62 -18.93 24.97
N ILE A 104 44.78 -18.43 25.88
CA ILE A 104 45.16 -18.25 27.29
C ILE A 104 44.03 -18.76 28.19
N SER A 105 44.35 -19.89 28.84
CA SER A 105 43.84 -20.38 30.12
C SER A 105 42.36 -20.76 30.24
N ASN A 106 42.10 -22.06 30.35
CA ASN A 106 41.35 -22.56 31.51
C ASN A 106 41.70 -24.03 31.83
N HIS A 107 41.94 -24.22 33.15
CA HIS A 107 41.84 -25.44 33.96
C HIS A 107 43.13 -26.14 34.42
N THR A 108 43.46 -25.87 35.68
CA THR A 108 44.12 -26.80 36.61
C THR A 108 43.17 -27.08 37.77
N ALA A 109 42.76 -28.35 37.91
CA ALA A 109 42.86 -29.15 39.13
C ALA A 109 41.97 -30.40 38.99
N VAL A 110 42.64 -31.53 38.88
CA VAL A 110 42.13 -32.91 38.85
C VAL A 110 42.04 -33.40 40.30
N ASP A 111 41.04 -34.21 40.65
CA ASP A 111 41.31 -35.40 41.47
C ASP A 111 40.37 -36.58 41.18
N LEU A 112 40.96 -37.77 41.23
CA LEU A 112 40.57 -39.13 40.82
C LEU A 112 39.21 -39.63 41.38
N THR A 113 38.50 -40.62 40.81
CA THR A 113 38.90 -42.05 40.72
C THR A 113 37.87 -42.92 39.95
N ARG A 114 38.38 -43.89 39.14
CA ARG A 114 37.91 -45.26 38.81
C ARG A 114 36.63 -45.56 37.96
N GLU A 115 36.91 -46.03 36.73
CA GLU A 115 36.35 -47.16 35.91
C GLU A 115 35.44 -48.25 36.54
N PRO A 116 34.82 -49.18 35.76
CA PRO A 116 34.38 -49.16 34.33
C PRO A 116 32.99 -49.84 34.05
N GLU A 117 32.56 -49.77 32.78
CA GLU A 117 31.75 -50.72 31.96
C GLU A 117 30.52 -51.49 32.54
N TYR A 118 29.39 -51.49 31.81
CA TYR A 118 28.92 -52.64 30.99
C TYR A 118 27.54 -52.38 30.33
N LEU A 119 27.35 -53.12 29.24
CA LEU A 119 26.28 -53.16 28.24
C LEU A 119 24.89 -53.66 28.70
N LYS A 120 23.90 -53.27 27.88
CA LYS A 120 22.79 -54.07 27.27
C LYS A 120 21.40 -54.18 27.92
N GLU A 121 20.43 -53.86 27.05
CA GLU A 121 19.15 -54.53 26.73
C GLU A 121 17.99 -54.58 27.76
N GLY A 122 16.82 -54.09 27.29
CA GLY A 122 15.68 -54.99 27.09
C GLY A 122 14.44 -54.81 27.97
N ASN A 123 13.38 -54.27 27.35
CA ASN A 123 11.94 -54.59 27.48
C ASN A 123 11.24 -54.68 28.85
N GLY A 124 10.02 -54.11 28.88
CA GLY A 124 8.87 -54.77 29.52
C GLY A 124 8.04 -53.93 30.50
N THR A 125 6.92 -53.41 29.99
CA THR A 125 5.58 -53.32 30.62
C THR A 125 5.42 -53.65 32.11
N ALA A 126 4.77 -52.74 32.86
CA ALA A 126 3.57 -53.04 33.68
C ALA A 126 3.09 -51.81 34.49
N SER A 127 1.86 -51.37 34.18
CA SER A 127 0.76 -51.03 35.10
C SER A 127 1.06 -50.56 36.55
N GLY A 128 0.45 -49.42 36.95
CA GLY A 128 0.40 -49.02 38.35
C GLY A 128 -0.41 -47.74 38.63
N LEU A 129 -1.70 -47.93 38.82
CA LEU A 129 -2.74 -47.09 39.45
C LEU A 129 -2.31 -46.27 40.69
N GLY A 130 -2.84 -45.04 40.84
CA GLY A 130 -3.48 -44.62 42.10
C GLY A 130 -2.90 -43.46 42.94
N SER A 131 -3.76 -42.45 43.14
CA SER A 131 -3.99 -41.62 44.35
C SER A 131 -2.93 -40.66 44.93
N ASP A 132 -3.23 -39.36 44.78
CA ASP A 132 -3.66 -38.41 45.82
C ASP A 132 -2.88 -38.22 47.15
N MET A 133 -2.81 -36.94 47.54
CA MET A 133 -2.69 -36.37 48.89
C MET A 133 -1.32 -36.30 49.60
N GLY A 134 -0.78 -35.07 49.65
CA GLY A 134 -0.54 -34.38 50.94
C GLY A 134 0.87 -34.31 51.54
N LYS A 135 1.38 -33.05 51.67
CA LYS A 135 1.98 -32.40 52.87
C LYS A 135 3.26 -33.05 53.48
N TYR A 136 4.36 -32.39 53.88
CA TYR A 136 4.69 -31.07 54.45
C TYR A 136 6.24 -30.97 54.56
N ILE A 137 6.80 -29.76 54.78
CA ILE A 137 7.89 -29.36 55.73
C ILE A 137 8.19 -27.86 55.41
N ILE A 138 7.73 -26.86 56.20
CA ILE A 138 8.30 -26.23 57.43
C ILE A 138 9.65 -25.53 57.15
N ASP A 139 9.99 -24.30 57.54
CA ASP A 139 9.36 -23.07 58.10
C ASP A 139 10.50 -22.02 58.23
N ASN A 140 10.21 -20.71 58.14
CA ASN A 140 10.79 -19.59 58.91
C ASN A 140 10.50 -18.21 58.26
N SER A 141 9.49 -17.51 58.80
CA SER A 141 9.54 -16.17 59.46
C SER A 141 10.67 -15.19 59.09
N ASP A 142 10.54 -13.86 58.96
CA ASP A 142 9.52 -12.85 59.28
C ASP A 142 9.98 -11.52 58.62
N TYR A 143 9.07 -10.72 58.03
CA TYR A 143 8.74 -9.33 58.40
C TYR A 143 7.81 -8.65 57.36
N MET A 144 6.60 -8.34 57.85
CA MET A 144 5.46 -7.51 57.41
C MET A 144 5.61 -6.59 56.17
N SER A 145 4.68 -6.49 55.20
CA SER A 145 3.21 -6.28 55.22
C SER A 145 2.72 -4.94 55.78
N PHE A 146 2.42 -3.95 54.92
CA PHE A 146 1.51 -2.86 55.25
C PHE A 146 0.51 -2.59 54.10
N ILE A 147 -0.76 -2.86 54.44
CA ILE A 147 -2.05 -2.40 53.89
C ILE A 147 -2.59 -3.06 52.61
N HIS A 148 -3.34 -4.15 52.80
CA HIS A 148 -4.61 -4.39 52.10
C HIS A 148 -5.76 -3.95 53.01
N ASN A 149 -6.70 -3.14 52.53
CA ASN A 149 -7.99 -2.92 53.19
C ASN A 149 -9.10 -2.83 52.12
N PRO A 150 -10.11 -3.72 52.12
CA PRO A 150 -11.16 -3.76 51.10
C PRO A 150 -12.36 -2.83 51.43
N SER A 151 -12.11 -1.68 52.06
CA SER A 151 -13.16 -0.71 52.39
C SER A 151 -12.83 0.75 52.01
N LEU A 152 -11.82 0.97 51.18
CA LEU A 152 -11.47 2.31 50.70
C LEU A 152 -12.29 2.66 49.45
N THR A 153 -13.32 3.50 49.62
CA THR A 153 -14.06 4.12 48.50
C THR A 153 -13.24 5.29 47.97
N VAL A 154 -12.62 5.11 46.81
CA VAL A 154 -11.98 6.19 46.05
C VAL A 154 -13.10 6.96 45.33
N THR A 155 -13.38 8.17 45.79
CA THR A 155 -14.29 9.10 45.12
C THR A 155 -13.50 9.90 44.08
N VAL A 156 -13.84 9.71 42.82
CA VAL A 156 -13.32 10.50 41.69
C VAL A 156 -14.24 11.71 41.52
N PRO A 157 -13.74 12.95 41.35
CA PRO A 157 -14.60 14.09 41.06
C PRO A 157 -15.26 13.89 39.69
N ILE A 158 -16.59 13.80 39.70
CA ILE A 158 -17.44 13.74 38.51
C ILE A 158 -17.42 15.13 37.86
N ALA A 159 -16.97 15.21 36.61
CA ALA A 159 -17.20 16.37 35.76
C ALA A 159 -18.72 16.53 35.55
N VAL A 160 -19.21 17.75 35.72
CA VAL A 160 -20.63 18.11 35.53
C VAL A 160 -21.07 17.70 34.13
N GLY A 161 -22.11 16.88 34.04
CA GLY A 161 -22.73 16.51 32.77
C GLY A 161 -23.41 17.72 32.15
N GLU A 162 -22.96 18.12 30.96
CA GLU A 162 -23.76 18.93 30.06
C GLU A 162 -24.80 18.03 29.40
N SER A 163 -26.06 18.27 29.77
CA SER A 163 -27.24 17.71 29.17
C SER A 163 -27.65 18.56 27.96
N ASP A 164 -27.44 18.06 26.75
CA ASP A 164 -28.11 18.59 25.55
C ASP A 164 -29.53 18.03 25.51
N PHE A 165 -30.50 18.84 25.93
CA PHE A 165 -31.92 18.59 25.77
C PHE A 165 -32.40 19.32 24.51
N GLU A 166 -33.08 18.58 23.64
CA GLU A 166 -33.70 19.07 22.42
C GLU A 166 -34.71 20.20 22.69
N ASN A 167 -34.76 21.18 21.79
CA ASN A 167 -36.00 21.91 21.54
C ASN A 167 -36.20 22.11 20.04
N LEU A 168 -37.10 21.30 19.49
CA LEU A 168 -37.68 21.45 18.17
C LEU A 168 -38.93 22.35 18.24
N ASN A 169 -38.98 23.29 17.31
CA ASN A 169 -40.16 23.96 16.74
C ASN A 169 -40.95 24.95 17.60
N THR A 170 -40.91 26.21 17.17
CA THR A 170 -42.13 26.90 16.71
C THR A 170 -41.79 27.84 15.56
N GLU A 171 -42.60 27.74 14.51
CA GLU A 171 -42.53 28.42 13.23
C GLU A 171 -42.88 29.92 13.34
N ASP A 172 -42.42 30.74 12.38
CA ASP A 172 -43.34 31.53 11.54
C ASP A 172 -42.60 32.25 10.38
N PHE A 173 -42.75 31.62 9.21
CA PHE A 173 -43.05 32.11 7.86
C PHE A 173 -42.88 33.58 7.39
N SER A 174 -42.24 33.66 6.20
CA SER A 174 -42.50 34.51 5.00
C SER A 174 -41.57 35.71 4.78
N SER A 175 -41.09 36.09 3.58
CA SER A 175 -40.90 35.53 2.21
C SER A 175 -40.21 36.66 1.38
N GLU A 176 -39.39 36.30 0.38
CA GLU A 176 -39.10 37.05 -0.89
C GLU A 176 -38.48 38.48 -0.79
N SER A 177 -37.40 38.86 -1.48
CA SER A 177 -37.16 38.81 -2.94
C SER A 177 -35.80 39.43 -3.34
N SER A 178 -35.20 38.84 -4.37
CA SER A 178 -34.30 39.32 -5.46
C SER A 178 -33.52 40.67 -5.43
N ASP A 179 -32.22 40.55 -5.77
CA ASP A 179 -31.41 41.22 -6.81
C ASP A 179 -31.27 42.76 -6.95
N ILE A 180 -30.09 43.14 -7.53
CA ILE A 180 -29.64 44.42 -8.15
C ILE A 180 -28.56 45.15 -7.30
N GLU A 181 -27.25 45.04 -7.62
CA GLU A 181 -26.43 45.73 -8.65
C GLU A 181 -25.91 47.13 -8.25
N GLY A 182 -24.60 47.37 -8.42
CA GLY A 182 -24.08 48.70 -8.79
C GLY A 182 -23.26 49.51 -7.77
N SER A 183 -21.93 49.43 -7.93
CA SER A 183 -21.01 50.58 -8.13
C SER A 183 -20.73 51.67 -7.05
N LYS A 184 -19.45 51.67 -6.60
CA LYS A 184 -18.40 52.72 -6.80
C LYS A 184 -18.31 53.96 -5.85
N GLU A 185 -17.05 54.37 -5.68
CA GLU A 185 -16.45 55.63 -5.10
C GLU A 185 -16.00 55.53 -3.63
N LYS A 186 -14.71 55.61 -3.21
CA LYS A 186 -13.46 56.34 -3.56
C LYS A 186 -13.34 57.75 -2.95
N LEU A 187 -12.60 57.88 -1.82
CA LEU A 187 -11.84 59.07 -1.35
C LEU A 187 -11.06 58.64 -0.07
N ALA A 188 -9.73 58.44 -0.12
CA ALA A 188 -8.62 59.40 0.06
C ALA A 188 -8.32 59.81 1.54
N ASP A 189 -7.27 59.17 2.11
CA ASP A 189 -6.14 59.62 2.97
C ASP A 189 -6.05 61.10 3.46
N PRO A 190 -5.10 61.48 4.36
CA PRO A 190 -4.41 60.78 5.49
C PRO A 190 -4.22 61.68 6.75
N GLN A 191 -3.64 61.17 7.86
CA GLN A 191 -2.62 61.90 8.66
C GLN A 191 -1.97 61.06 9.79
N LEU A 192 -0.63 61.16 9.88
CA LEU A 192 0.28 60.65 10.91
C LEU A 192 0.23 61.48 12.21
N SER A 193 0.60 60.91 13.37
CA SER A 193 1.57 61.52 14.32
C SER A 193 1.97 60.56 15.47
N SER A 194 3.11 60.85 16.09
CA SER A 194 4.04 59.99 16.83
C SER A 194 4.27 60.38 18.30
N SER A 195 4.72 59.41 19.11
CA SER A 195 5.80 59.47 20.14
C SER A 195 5.59 60.11 21.54
N GLU A 196 6.44 59.64 22.47
CA GLU A 196 6.74 60.01 23.90
C GLU A 196 5.98 59.19 24.97
N GLY A 197 6.55 58.51 25.98
CA GLY A 197 7.91 58.24 26.49
C GLY A 197 7.90 58.00 28.03
N SER A 198 8.53 56.91 28.54
CA SER A 198 9.16 56.70 29.89
C SER A 198 8.27 56.76 31.17
N THR A 199 8.41 56.02 32.31
CA THR A 199 9.58 55.51 33.08
C THR A 199 9.13 54.61 34.28
N VAL A 200 9.97 53.63 34.66
CA VAL A 200 10.33 53.06 36.01
C VAL A 200 9.47 52.01 36.77
N ASP A 201 10.11 50.83 36.78
CA ASP A 201 10.28 49.67 37.70
C ASP A 201 10.08 49.81 39.23
N ILE A 202 9.46 48.77 39.84
CA ILE A 202 9.64 48.35 41.25
C ILE A 202 9.59 46.81 41.32
N ARG A 203 10.70 46.18 41.74
CA ARG A 203 10.80 44.80 42.27
C ARG A 203 11.10 44.88 43.78
N PRO A 204 10.64 43.92 44.63
CA PRO A 204 11.46 42.74 45.04
C PRO A 204 10.61 41.51 45.51
N PRO A 205 11.13 40.47 46.21
CA PRO A 205 12.05 39.41 45.75
C PRO A 205 11.59 37.94 46.09
N GLY A 206 12.17 36.94 45.40
CA GLY A 206 12.36 35.54 45.82
C GLY A 206 11.10 34.64 45.85
N ASP A 207 11.04 33.46 45.24
CA ASP A 207 11.91 32.30 45.42
C ASP A 207 11.56 31.19 44.39
N GLY A 208 12.48 30.25 44.15
CA GLY A 208 12.18 28.91 43.60
C GLY A 208 11.95 28.81 42.09
N GLY A 209 12.95 28.29 41.38
CA GLY A 209 12.93 28.13 39.94
C GLY A 209 11.98 27.07 39.40
N GLU A 210 11.37 27.40 38.26
CA GLU A 210 11.05 26.49 37.17
C GLU A 210 11.31 27.29 35.89
N SER A 211 12.49 27.11 35.31
CA SER A 211 12.74 27.54 33.95
C SER A 211 11.86 26.67 33.07
N VAL A 212 10.75 27.26 32.60
CA VAL A 212 10.02 26.80 31.42
C VAL A 212 11.07 26.57 30.35
N GLU A 213 11.28 25.30 30.01
CA GLU A 213 12.00 24.88 28.82
C GLU A 213 11.29 25.53 27.63
N MET A 214 11.82 26.67 27.21
CA MET A 214 11.56 27.25 25.91
C MET A 214 11.97 26.17 24.91
N GLU A 215 10.97 25.59 24.25
CA GLU A 215 11.16 24.64 23.15
C GLU A 215 12.34 25.11 22.31
N LEU A 216 13.34 24.25 22.27
CA LEU A 216 14.57 24.44 21.53
C LEU A 216 14.18 24.82 20.10
N GLU A 217 14.40 26.08 19.72
CA GLU A 217 14.24 26.54 18.34
C GLU A 217 14.86 25.46 17.44
N GLU A 218 14.01 24.73 16.72
CA GLU A 218 14.44 23.68 15.80
C GLU A 218 15.29 24.42 14.75
N SER A 219 16.61 24.38 14.94
CA SER A 219 17.53 25.23 14.21
C SER A 219 17.33 24.99 12.71
N LEU A 220 17.00 26.05 11.96
CA LEU A 220 16.85 26.16 10.50
C LEU A 220 18.16 25.88 9.73
N ASP A 221 18.95 24.91 10.18
CA ASP A 221 20.21 24.52 9.58
C ASP A 221 20.10 23.10 9.00
N PRO A 222 20.56 22.89 7.75
CA PRO A 222 20.39 21.61 7.07
C PRO A 222 21.26 20.51 7.69
N GLU A 223 20.65 19.47 8.26
CA GLU A 223 21.31 18.27 8.83
C GLU A 223 22.37 17.67 7.92
N SER A 224 23.45 17.06 8.41
CA SER A 224 24.57 16.56 7.59
C SER A 224 24.17 15.66 6.38
N CYS A 225 24.86 15.81 5.24
CA CYS A 225 24.49 15.19 3.94
C CYS A 225 24.77 13.68 3.85
N PHE A 226 25.70 13.16 4.66
CA PHE A 226 26.18 11.78 4.64
C PHE A 226 25.96 11.11 6.00
N THR A 227 25.60 9.82 6.00
CA THR A 227 25.56 9.04 7.25
C THR A 227 26.96 8.96 7.87
N GLU A 228 27.04 8.85 9.20
CA GLU A 228 28.32 8.63 9.90
C GLU A 228 29.11 7.43 9.33
N GLY A 229 28.40 6.41 8.82
CA GLY A 229 29.00 5.26 8.15
C GLY A 229 29.61 5.55 6.77
N CYS A 230 29.08 6.52 6.02
CA CYS A 230 29.62 6.95 4.73
C CYS A 230 30.86 7.86 4.92
N VAL A 231 30.82 8.73 5.93
CA VAL A 231 31.97 9.55 6.35
C VAL A 231 33.13 8.68 6.89
N ARG A 232 32.83 7.60 7.61
CA ARG A 232 33.85 6.61 8.05
C ARG A 232 34.42 5.75 6.91
N ARG A 233 33.68 5.52 5.82
CA ARG A 233 34.10 4.66 4.69
C ARG A 233 34.85 5.44 3.60
N PHE A 234 34.51 6.71 3.40
CA PHE A 234 35.16 7.58 2.42
C PHE A 234 35.62 8.89 3.10
N PRO A 235 36.93 9.07 3.34
CA PRO A 235 37.49 10.28 3.95
C PRO A 235 37.25 11.57 3.16
N CYS A 236 36.84 11.48 1.89
CA CYS A 236 36.48 12.63 1.06
C CYS A 236 35.07 13.20 1.36
N CYS A 237 34.28 12.51 2.19
CA CYS A 237 32.93 12.95 2.59
C CYS A 237 32.92 13.78 3.89
N SER A 238 34.06 13.92 4.58
CA SER A 238 34.20 14.90 5.67
C SER A 238 34.45 16.28 5.06
N VAL A 239 33.37 17.03 4.83
CA VAL A 239 33.50 18.43 4.43
C VAL A 239 33.86 19.22 5.69
N ASN A 240 35.14 19.58 5.85
CA ASN A 240 35.57 20.51 6.90
C ASN A 240 34.84 21.85 6.69
N ILE A 241 33.92 22.18 7.59
CA ILE A 241 33.08 23.40 7.53
C ILE A 241 33.92 24.67 7.74
N GLU A 242 35.16 24.53 8.23
CA GLU A 242 36.04 25.63 8.61
C GLU A 242 37.02 26.07 7.49
N GLU A 243 37.26 25.26 6.46
CA GLU A 243 38.12 25.64 5.32
C GLU A 243 37.31 26.07 4.08
N GLY A 244 37.82 27.05 3.34
CA GLY A 244 37.04 27.87 2.39
C GLY A 244 36.13 27.12 1.40
N LYS A 245 36.54 25.96 0.88
CA LYS A 245 35.70 25.14 -0.02
C LYS A 245 34.50 24.52 0.70
N GLY A 246 34.64 24.14 1.96
CA GLY A 246 33.55 23.64 2.79
C GLY A 246 32.58 24.75 3.23
N LYS A 247 33.08 25.95 3.55
CA LYS A 247 32.24 27.12 3.85
C LYS A 247 31.38 27.54 2.65
N MET A 248 31.95 27.53 1.44
CA MET A 248 31.21 27.83 0.21
C MET A 248 30.15 26.76 -0.09
N TRP A 249 30.48 25.47 0.09
CA TRP A 249 29.52 24.37 -0.08
C TRP A 249 28.39 24.43 0.96
N TRP A 250 28.70 24.73 2.21
CA TRP A 250 27.71 24.91 3.28
C TRP A 250 26.79 26.10 3.01
N THR A 251 27.35 27.22 2.53
CA THR A 251 26.57 28.41 2.15
C THR A 251 25.64 28.11 0.97
N LEU A 252 26.14 27.39 -0.05
CA LEU A 252 25.34 26.94 -1.19
C LEU A 252 24.20 26.02 -0.72
N ARG A 253 24.48 25.11 0.20
CA ARG A 253 23.49 24.21 0.79
C ARG A 253 22.40 24.94 1.56
N LYS A 254 22.77 25.86 2.45
CA LYS A 254 21.82 26.70 3.21
C LYS A 254 20.95 27.54 2.27
N THR A 255 21.54 28.03 1.18
CA THR A 255 20.80 28.74 0.13
C THR A 255 19.82 27.83 -0.62
N CYS A 256 20.25 26.61 -1.00
CA CYS A 256 19.37 25.63 -1.65
C CYS A 256 18.22 25.20 -0.74
N PHE A 257 18.48 24.98 0.55
CA PHE A 257 17.45 24.67 1.54
C PHE A 257 16.40 25.78 1.64
N ARG A 258 16.85 27.03 1.78
CA ARG A 258 15.95 28.20 1.78
C ARG A 258 15.15 28.36 0.48
N ILE A 259 15.73 27.98 -0.67
CA ILE A 259 15.01 28.02 -1.96
C ILE A 259 13.94 26.94 -2.01
N VAL A 260 14.27 25.70 -1.62
CA VAL A 260 13.35 24.55 -1.70
C VAL A 260 12.15 24.71 -0.76
N GLU A 261 12.35 25.27 0.43
CA GLU A 261 11.28 25.53 1.41
C GLU A 261 10.48 26.81 1.13
N HIS A 262 10.89 27.63 0.14
CA HIS A 262 10.19 28.86 -0.14
C HIS A 262 8.82 28.60 -0.77
N ASN A 263 7.75 29.16 -0.18
CA ASN A 263 6.36 29.00 -0.65
C ASN A 263 6.17 29.33 -2.15
N TRP A 264 6.92 30.30 -2.68
CA TRP A 264 6.85 30.65 -4.10
C TRP A 264 7.47 29.57 -4.99
N PHE A 265 8.55 28.93 -4.55
CA PHE A 265 9.15 27.81 -5.26
C PHE A 265 8.21 26.60 -5.24
N GLU A 266 7.61 26.30 -4.09
CA GLU A 266 6.60 25.25 -3.99
C GLU A 266 5.40 25.50 -4.92
N SER A 267 4.84 26.72 -4.91
CA SER A 267 3.74 27.12 -5.79
C SER A 267 4.12 27.01 -7.28
N PHE A 268 5.35 27.41 -7.63
CA PHE A 268 5.88 27.29 -8.99
C PHE A 268 5.96 25.82 -9.44
N ILE A 269 6.46 24.93 -8.59
CA ILE A 269 6.53 23.50 -8.91
C ILE A 269 5.12 22.90 -9.07
N ILE A 270 4.18 23.25 -8.20
CA ILE A 270 2.78 22.80 -8.32
C ILE A 270 2.18 23.26 -9.65
N PHE A 271 2.37 24.53 -10.02
CA PHE A 271 1.91 25.06 -11.31
C PHE A 271 2.53 24.30 -12.50
N MET A 272 3.84 24.00 -12.45
CA MET A 272 4.51 23.20 -13.49
C MET A 272 3.98 21.75 -13.56
N ILE A 273 3.65 21.14 -12.43
CA ILE A 273 3.02 19.79 -12.39
C ILE A 273 1.64 19.82 -13.05
N LEU A 274 0.82 20.82 -12.73
CA LEU A 274 -0.51 20.97 -13.33
C LEU A 274 -0.42 21.21 -14.84
N LEU A 275 0.49 22.07 -15.29
CA LEU A 275 0.70 22.35 -16.71
C LEU A 275 1.22 21.11 -17.45
N SER A 276 2.16 20.36 -16.85
CA SER A 276 2.65 19.09 -17.41
C SER A 276 1.55 18.02 -17.50
N SER A 277 0.67 17.95 -16.50
CA SER A 277 -0.47 17.01 -16.49
C SER A 277 -1.53 17.42 -17.51
N GLY A 278 -1.80 18.73 -17.65
CA GLY A 278 -2.68 19.27 -18.68
C GLY A 278 -2.16 19.02 -20.09
N ALA A 279 -0.84 19.05 -20.31
CA ALA A 279 -0.23 18.71 -21.59
C ALA A 279 -0.54 17.25 -22.02
N LEU A 280 -0.54 16.30 -21.08
CA LEU A 280 -0.89 14.90 -21.36
C LEU A 280 -2.33 14.72 -21.86
N ALA A 281 -3.27 15.59 -21.44
CA ALA A 281 -4.65 15.53 -21.90
C ALA A 281 -4.81 15.88 -23.39
N PHE A 282 -3.82 16.54 -23.99
CA PHE A 282 -3.82 16.84 -25.43
C PHE A 282 -3.22 15.71 -26.30
N GLU A 283 -2.69 14.64 -25.71
CA GLU A 283 -2.22 13.45 -26.44
C GLU A 283 -3.40 12.55 -26.84
N ASP A 284 -4.23 13.00 -27.77
CA ASP A 284 -5.37 12.26 -28.34
C ASP A 284 -5.07 11.63 -29.71
N ILE A 285 -6.01 10.83 -30.24
CA ILE A 285 -5.89 10.20 -31.57
C ILE A 285 -5.76 11.25 -32.69
N TYR A 286 -6.24 12.48 -32.46
CA TYR A 286 -6.21 13.58 -33.42
C TYR A 286 -4.90 14.39 -33.40
N ILE A 287 -3.94 14.03 -32.55
CA ILE A 287 -2.66 14.74 -32.43
C ILE A 287 -1.86 14.73 -33.74
N GLU A 288 -1.97 13.67 -34.54
CA GLU A 288 -1.26 13.57 -35.82
C GLU A 288 -1.79 14.57 -36.87
N GLN A 289 -3.05 14.98 -36.75
CA GLN A 289 -3.64 16.00 -37.62
C GLN A 289 -3.17 17.41 -37.25
N ARG A 290 -2.88 17.67 -35.96
CA ARG A 290 -2.49 18.98 -35.42
C ARG A 290 -0.97 19.07 -35.19
N LYS A 291 -0.21 19.16 -36.29
CA LYS A 291 1.26 19.20 -36.28
C LYS A 291 1.86 20.28 -35.37
N THR A 292 1.23 21.46 -35.31
CA THR A 292 1.70 22.57 -34.44
C THR A 292 1.61 22.22 -32.96
N ILE A 293 0.48 21.65 -32.53
CA ILE A 293 0.27 21.22 -31.14
C ILE A 293 1.25 20.11 -30.79
N LYS A 294 1.43 19.12 -31.67
CA LYS A 294 2.39 18.03 -31.49
C LYS A 294 3.81 18.56 -31.23
N THR A 295 4.29 19.49 -32.07
CA THR A 295 5.62 20.10 -31.89
C THR A 295 5.72 20.87 -30.57
N ILE A 296 4.71 21.68 -30.22
CA ILE A 296 4.69 22.42 -28.95
C ILE A 296 4.75 21.43 -27.77
N LEU A 297 3.97 20.36 -27.78
CA LEU A 297 3.93 19.35 -26.72
C LEU A 297 5.29 18.66 -26.55
N GLU A 298 5.96 18.28 -27.65
CA GLU A 298 7.29 17.66 -27.62
C GLU A 298 8.36 18.59 -27.02
N TYR A 299 8.31 19.89 -27.32
CA TYR A 299 9.21 20.87 -26.71
C TYR A 299 8.86 21.13 -25.24
N SER A 300 7.58 21.30 -24.93
CA SER A 300 7.10 21.48 -23.55
C SER A 300 7.47 20.29 -22.66
N ASP A 301 7.37 19.05 -23.14
CA ASP A 301 7.76 17.84 -22.42
C ASP A 301 9.23 17.85 -21.99
N LYS A 302 10.12 18.33 -22.89
CA LYS A 302 11.54 18.53 -22.57
C LYS A 302 11.71 19.59 -21.49
N VAL A 303 11.03 20.73 -21.62
CA VAL A 303 11.08 21.82 -20.63
C VAL A 303 10.64 21.35 -19.25
N PHE A 304 9.50 20.65 -19.13
CA PHE A 304 9.05 20.10 -17.83
C PHE A 304 10.07 19.13 -17.24
N THR A 305 10.61 18.23 -18.07
CA THR A 305 11.62 17.26 -17.62
C THR A 305 12.86 17.98 -17.07
N TYR A 306 13.34 19.04 -17.72
CA TYR A 306 14.46 19.82 -17.20
C TYR A 306 14.14 20.55 -15.89
N VAL A 307 12.93 21.13 -15.77
CA VAL A 307 12.49 21.77 -14.52
C VAL A 307 12.47 20.77 -13.36
N PHE A 308 11.98 19.55 -13.59
CA PHE A 308 11.89 18.52 -12.55
C PHE A 308 13.25 17.89 -12.22
N ILE A 309 14.16 17.76 -13.19
CA ILE A 309 15.56 17.39 -12.91
C ILE A 309 16.22 18.45 -12.04
N LEU A 310 16.00 19.74 -12.33
CA LEU A 310 16.55 20.84 -11.54
C LEU A 310 15.98 20.83 -10.11
N GLU A 311 14.67 20.62 -9.95
CA GLU A 311 14.02 20.43 -8.64
C GLU A 311 14.67 19.29 -7.85
N MET A 312 14.87 18.12 -8.49
CA MET A 312 15.50 16.95 -7.86
C MET A 312 16.92 17.27 -7.40
N LEU A 313 17.74 17.91 -8.24
CA LEU A 313 19.11 18.29 -7.89
C LEU A 313 19.14 19.29 -6.73
N LEU A 314 18.22 20.27 -6.71
CA LEU A 314 18.09 21.21 -5.60
C LEU A 314 17.74 20.49 -4.29
N LYS A 315 16.81 19.52 -4.32
CA LYS A 315 16.46 18.70 -3.14
C LYS A 315 17.61 17.83 -2.65
N TRP A 316 18.40 17.24 -3.55
CA TRP A 316 19.59 16.46 -3.17
C TRP A 316 20.62 17.31 -2.43
N VAL A 317 20.86 18.53 -2.91
CA VAL A 317 21.79 19.45 -2.25
C VAL A 317 21.22 19.95 -0.92
N ALA A 318 19.92 20.31 -0.88
CA ALA A 318 19.25 20.82 0.31
C ALA A 318 19.18 19.76 1.43
N TYR A 319 18.44 18.66 1.20
CA TYR A 319 18.16 17.64 2.21
C TYR A 319 19.30 16.64 2.42
N GLY A 320 20.15 16.45 1.40
CA GLY A 320 21.17 15.40 1.41
C GLY A 320 20.60 14.03 1.03
N PHE A 321 21.49 13.11 0.62
CA PHE A 321 21.09 11.80 0.09
C PHE A 321 20.34 10.94 1.11
N VAL A 322 20.70 11.03 2.39
CA VAL A 322 20.11 10.20 3.45
C VAL A 322 18.64 10.56 3.65
N LYS A 323 18.35 11.83 3.94
CA LYS A 323 16.98 12.32 4.20
C LYS A 323 16.10 12.25 2.94
N TYR A 324 16.69 12.42 1.76
CA TYR A 324 15.97 12.29 0.50
C TYR A 324 15.48 10.85 0.25
N PHE A 325 16.34 9.84 0.47
CA PHE A 325 15.98 8.44 0.21
C PHE A 325 15.18 7.77 1.34
N THR A 326 15.08 8.37 2.53
CA THR A 326 14.20 7.88 3.60
C THR A 326 12.75 8.35 3.42
N ASN A 327 12.51 9.45 2.71
CA ASN A 327 11.17 9.98 2.49
C ASN A 327 10.48 9.31 1.27
N ALA A 328 9.35 8.63 1.51
CA ALA A 328 8.60 7.91 0.48
C ALA A 328 8.10 8.82 -0.66
N TRP A 329 7.74 10.08 -0.35
CA TRP A 329 7.27 11.04 -1.35
C TRP A 329 8.40 11.54 -2.25
N CYS A 330 9.60 11.72 -1.68
CA CYS A 330 10.80 12.02 -2.47
C CYS A 330 11.21 10.83 -3.35
N TRP A 331 10.96 9.60 -2.89
CA TRP A 331 11.19 8.40 -3.69
C TRP A 331 10.24 8.30 -4.89
N LEU A 332 8.95 8.66 -4.72
CA LEU A 332 7.98 8.76 -5.83
C LEU A 332 8.44 9.80 -6.86
N ASP A 333 8.85 10.98 -6.40
CA ASP A 333 9.35 12.06 -7.25
C ASP A 333 10.58 11.62 -8.06
N PHE A 334 11.53 10.98 -7.38
CA PHE A 334 12.74 10.39 -7.98
C PHE A 334 12.42 9.38 -9.09
N LEU A 335 11.53 8.42 -8.83
CA LEU A 335 11.17 7.40 -9.81
C LEU A 335 10.58 8.01 -11.09
N ILE A 336 9.72 9.03 -10.96
CA ILE A 336 9.06 9.67 -12.11
C ILE A 336 10.07 10.49 -12.94
N VAL A 337 11.00 11.18 -12.28
CA VAL A 337 12.07 11.91 -12.95
C VAL A 337 13.03 10.95 -13.66
N ASP A 338 13.41 9.84 -13.02
CA ASP A 338 14.28 8.81 -13.59
C ASP A 338 13.69 8.18 -14.86
N VAL A 339 12.41 7.80 -14.84
CA VAL A 339 11.71 7.27 -16.03
C VAL A 339 11.75 8.28 -17.17
N SER A 340 11.56 9.57 -16.87
CA SER A 340 11.62 10.66 -17.85
C SER A 340 13.05 10.88 -18.39
N LEU A 341 14.06 10.78 -17.52
CA LEU A 341 15.47 10.93 -17.89
C LEU A 341 15.94 9.80 -18.79
N VAL A 342 15.63 8.54 -18.45
CA VAL A 342 15.95 7.37 -19.29
C VAL A 342 15.32 7.51 -20.67
N SER A 343 14.04 7.94 -20.73
CA SER A 343 13.36 8.19 -22.00
C SER A 343 14.05 9.29 -22.83
N LEU A 344 14.47 10.38 -22.20
CA LEU A 344 15.16 11.50 -22.87
C LEU A 344 16.53 11.08 -23.42
N VAL A 345 17.34 10.41 -22.59
CA VAL A 345 18.68 9.93 -22.98
C VAL A 345 18.58 8.90 -24.11
N ALA A 346 17.63 7.98 -24.02
CA ALA A 346 17.44 6.97 -25.06
C ALA A 346 17.03 7.57 -26.41
N ASN A 347 16.18 8.61 -26.41
CA ASN A 347 15.82 9.35 -27.61
C ASN A 347 17.02 10.12 -28.19
N ALA A 348 17.87 10.70 -27.34
CA ALA A 348 19.06 11.44 -27.78
C ALA A 348 20.14 10.52 -28.39
N LEU A 349 20.27 9.29 -27.88
CA LEU A 349 21.21 8.28 -28.37
C LEU A 349 20.72 7.52 -29.61
N GLY A 350 19.49 7.77 -30.08
CA GLY A 350 18.92 7.12 -31.25
C GLY A 350 18.38 5.70 -31.01
N TYR A 351 18.20 5.27 -29.77
CA TYR A 351 17.62 3.96 -29.43
C TYR A 351 16.08 3.95 -29.47
N SER A 352 15.44 4.97 -30.04
CA SER A 352 14.00 5.25 -29.93
C SER A 352 13.05 4.12 -30.36
N GLU A 353 13.51 3.16 -31.17
CA GLU A 353 12.68 2.08 -31.70
C GLU A 353 12.55 0.85 -30.79
N LEU A 354 13.30 0.74 -29.69
CA LEU A 354 13.13 -0.40 -28.79
C LEU A 354 11.74 -0.36 -28.14
N THR A 355 11.05 -1.50 -28.14
CA THR A 355 9.72 -1.67 -27.52
C THR A 355 9.69 -1.19 -26.06
N ALA A 356 10.79 -1.38 -25.33
CA ALA A 356 10.95 -0.89 -23.96
C ALA A 356 10.89 0.64 -23.86
N ILE A 357 11.42 1.39 -24.82
CA ILE A 357 11.38 2.86 -24.80
C ILE A 357 9.98 3.36 -25.15
N LYS A 358 9.25 2.63 -26.01
CA LYS A 358 7.83 2.90 -26.29
C LYS A 358 6.95 2.69 -25.04
N SER A 359 7.19 1.65 -24.24
CA SER A 359 6.47 1.46 -22.98
C SER A 359 6.90 2.45 -21.87
N LEU A 360 8.17 2.87 -21.82
CA LEU A 360 8.58 3.94 -20.89
C LEU A 360 7.86 5.27 -21.19
N ARG A 361 7.50 5.52 -22.45
CA ARG A 361 6.71 6.71 -22.82
C ARG A 361 5.32 6.69 -22.18
N THR A 362 4.68 5.52 -22.05
CA THR A 362 3.33 5.42 -21.44
C THR A 362 3.38 5.67 -19.92
N LEU A 363 4.51 5.39 -19.25
CA LEU A 363 4.68 5.69 -17.82
C LEU A 363 4.67 7.19 -17.50
N ARG A 364 4.80 8.07 -18.50
CA ARG A 364 4.61 9.53 -18.31
C ARG A 364 3.21 9.88 -17.82
N ALA A 365 2.23 9.01 -18.05
CA ALA A 365 0.88 9.11 -17.47
C ALA A 365 0.87 9.08 -15.93
N LEU A 366 1.96 8.67 -15.28
CA LEU A 366 2.11 8.69 -13.82
C LEU A 366 2.52 10.05 -13.25
N ARG A 367 2.91 11.03 -14.08
CA ARG A 367 3.30 12.39 -13.63
C ARG A 367 2.29 13.09 -12.72
N PRO A 368 0.95 12.98 -12.94
CA PRO A 368 -0.04 13.54 -12.04
C PRO A 368 0.05 13.01 -10.61
N LEU A 369 0.63 11.81 -10.38
CA LEU A 369 0.84 11.27 -9.03
C LEU A 369 1.75 12.15 -8.17
N ARG A 370 2.61 12.98 -8.78
CA ARG A 370 3.44 13.96 -8.04
C ARG A 370 2.59 14.99 -7.32
N ALA A 371 1.41 15.32 -7.84
CA ALA A 371 0.47 16.22 -7.20
C ALA A 371 -0.01 15.66 -5.84
N LEU A 372 -0.12 14.33 -5.69
CA LEU A 372 -0.51 13.69 -4.42
C LEU A 372 0.46 14.02 -3.28
N SER A 373 1.76 14.12 -3.57
CA SER A 373 2.74 14.51 -2.55
C SER A 373 2.65 15.98 -2.15
N ARG A 374 2.08 16.84 -3.00
CA ARG A 374 2.07 18.29 -2.83
C ARG A 374 0.80 18.80 -2.15
N PHE A 375 -0.34 18.16 -2.40
CA PHE A 375 -1.58 18.51 -1.74
C PHE A 375 -1.71 17.82 -0.38
N GLU A 376 -1.74 18.61 0.69
CA GLU A 376 -1.86 18.11 2.07
C GLU A 376 -3.13 17.26 2.26
N GLY A 377 -4.27 17.71 1.73
CA GLY A 377 -5.53 16.96 1.81
C GLY A 377 -5.45 15.58 1.15
N MET A 378 -4.78 15.46 -0.01
CA MET A 378 -4.60 14.17 -0.68
C MET A 378 -3.62 13.27 0.10
N ARG A 379 -2.60 13.85 0.73
CA ARG A 379 -1.62 13.12 1.56
C ARG A 379 -2.30 12.46 2.76
N VAL A 380 -3.20 13.17 3.44
CA VAL A 380 -3.96 12.64 4.58
C VAL A 380 -4.79 11.43 4.15
N VAL A 381 -5.51 11.54 3.03
CA VAL A 381 -6.32 10.43 2.49
C VAL A 381 -5.45 9.24 2.12
N VAL A 382 -4.33 9.44 1.43
CA VAL A 382 -3.41 8.35 1.06
C VAL A 382 -2.81 7.68 2.30
N ASN A 383 -2.40 8.46 3.31
CA ASN A 383 -1.87 7.92 4.56
C ASN A 383 -2.93 7.08 5.30
N ALA A 384 -4.18 7.54 5.34
CA ALA A 384 -5.28 6.78 5.93
C ALA A 384 -5.52 5.46 5.17
N LEU A 385 -5.51 5.50 3.83
CA LEU A 385 -5.64 4.29 3.00
C LEU A 385 -4.47 3.33 3.21
N LEU A 386 -3.23 3.81 3.21
CA LEU A 386 -2.04 3.00 3.47
C LEU A 386 -2.06 2.36 4.87
N GLY A 387 -2.61 3.06 5.87
CA GLY A 387 -2.84 2.53 7.22
C GLY A 387 -3.87 1.39 7.25
N ALA A 388 -4.87 1.41 6.36
CA ALA A 388 -5.88 0.36 6.27
C ALA A 388 -5.42 -0.88 5.46
N ILE A 389 -4.39 -0.77 4.62
CA ILE A 389 -3.91 -1.86 3.76
C ILE A 389 -3.63 -3.16 4.52
N PRO A 390 -2.92 -3.18 5.68
CA PRO A 390 -2.64 -4.43 6.39
C PRO A 390 -3.91 -5.19 6.79
N SER A 391 -4.93 -4.49 7.27
CA SER A 391 -6.23 -5.09 7.62
C SER A 391 -6.98 -5.58 6.38
N ILE A 392 -7.02 -4.77 5.31
CA ILE A 392 -7.63 -5.15 4.03
C ILE A 392 -6.96 -6.40 3.44
N MET A 393 -5.62 -6.53 3.55
CA MET A 393 -4.89 -7.69 3.04
C MET A 393 -5.25 -8.99 3.77
N ASN A 394 -5.55 -8.93 5.08
CA ASN A 394 -6.02 -10.10 5.83
C ASN A 394 -7.40 -10.54 5.32
N VAL A 395 -8.34 -9.61 5.16
CA VAL A 395 -9.68 -9.91 4.63
C VAL A 395 -9.60 -10.42 3.19
N LEU A 396 -8.80 -9.76 2.35
CA LEU A 396 -8.59 -10.15 0.95
C LEU A 396 -8.05 -11.57 0.84
N LEU A 397 -7.12 -11.97 1.70
CA LEU A 397 -6.57 -13.34 1.70
C LEU A 397 -7.67 -14.37 1.96
N VAL A 398 -8.52 -14.13 2.95
CA VAL A 398 -9.67 -15.02 3.25
C VAL A 398 -10.62 -15.09 2.06
N CYS A 399 -10.97 -13.94 1.47
CA CYS A 399 -11.83 -13.88 0.28
C CYS A 399 -11.22 -14.65 -0.90
N LEU A 400 -9.91 -14.52 -1.15
CA LEU A 400 -9.22 -15.25 -2.21
C LEU A 400 -9.27 -16.76 -1.96
N ILE A 401 -8.99 -17.25 -0.75
CA ILE A 401 -9.08 -18.68 -0.46
C ILE A 401 -10.51 -19.21 -0.62
N PHE A 402 -11.52 -18.45 -0.20
CA PHE A 402 -12.91 -18.82 -0.38
C PHE A 402 -13.30 -18.88 -1.87
N TRP A 403 -12.93 -17.86 -2.65
CA TRP A 403 -13.17 -17.83 -4.10
C TRP A 403 -12.38 -18.91 -4.84
N LEU A 404 -11.21 -19.33 -4.32
CA LEU A 404 -10.44 -20.45 -4.89
C LEU A 404 -11.28 -21.73 -4.95
N ILE A 405 -12.03 -22.03 -3.89
CA ILE A 405 -12.86 -23.24 -3.78
C ILE A 405 -13.91 -23.22 -4.89
N PHE A 406 -14.63 -22.11 -5.04
CA PHE A 406 -15.64 -21.95 -6.09
C PHE A 406 -15.02 -21.97 -7.48
N SER A 407 -13.83 -21.40 -7.66
CA SER A 407 -13.14 -21.41 -8.96
C SER A 407 -12.72 -22.82 -9.36
N ILE A 408 -12.13 -23.61 -8.45
CA ILE A 408 -11.79 -25.02 -8.70
C ILE A 408 -13.05 -25.84 -9.01
N MET A 409 -14.12 -25.63 -8.24
CA MET A 409 -15.41 -26.27 -8.50
C MET A 409 -15.97 -25.90 -9.88
N GLY A 410 -15.90 -24.62 -10.25
CA GLY A 410 -16.35 -24.13 -11.56
C GLY A 410 -15.53 -24.71 -12.71
N VAL A 411 -14.21 -24.82 -12.57
CA VAL A 411 -13.35 -25.49 -13.56
C VAL A 411 -13.78 -26.95 -13.75
N ASN A 412 -14.03 -27.69 -12.67
CA ASN A 412 -14.47 -29.08 -12.77
C ASN A 412 -15.84 -29.23 -13.46
N LEU A 413 -16.74 -28.26 -13.30
CA LEU A 413 -18.09 -28.31 -13.87
C LEU A 413 -18.13 -27.85 -15.33
N PHE A 414 -17.38 -26.81 -15.68
CA PHE A 414 -17.58 -26.00 -16.89
C PHE A 414 -16.37 -25.88 -17.82
N ALA A 415 -15.17 -26.29 -17.41
CA ALA A 415 -13.97 -26.17 -18.25
C ALA A 415 -14.19 -26.86 -19.60
N GLY A 416 -13.86 -26.19 -20.70
CA GLY A 416 -13.97 -26.72 -22.06
C GLY A 416 -15.40 -26.83 -22.60
N LYS A 417 -16.44 -26.54 -21.81
CA LYS A 417 -17.85 -26.69 -22.24
C LYS A 417 -18.49 -25.40 -22.76
N PHE A 418 -17.78 -24.28 -22.72
CA PHE A 418 -18.28 -22.96 -23.17
C PHE A 418 -18.00 -22.69 -24.65
N TYR A 419 -17.53 -23.70 -25.39
CA TYR A 419 -17.33 -23.57 -26.81
C TYR A 419 -18.64 -23.75 -27.56
N HIS A 420 -18.80 -22.98 -28.63
CA HIS A 420 -19.96 -23.04 -29.51
C HIS A 420 -19.55 -22.75 -30.95
N CYS A 421 -20.25 -23.37 -31.89
CA CYS A 421 -20.10 -23.16 -33.31
C CYS A 421 -20.94 -21.94 -33.74
N VAL A 422 -20.28 -20.96 -34.36
CA VAL A 422 -20.91 -19.75 -34.90
C VAL A 422 -20.68 -19.63 -36.40
N ASN A 423 -21.63 -19.02 -37.11
CA ASN A 423 -21.47 -18.71 -38.52
C ASN A 423 -20.48 -17.53 -38.70
N THR A 424 -19.48 -17.69 -39.57
CA THR A 424 -18.45 -16.66 -39.79
C THR A 424 -19.00 -15.33 -40.32
N THR A 425 -20.12 -15.33 -41.06
CA THR A 425 -20.68 -14.09 -41.63
C THR A 425 -21.56 -13.31 -40.65
N ASN A 426 -22.31 -14.00 -39.80
CA ASN A 426 -23.36 -13.38 -38.96
C ASN A 426 -23.06 -13.47 -37.45
N ASP A 427 -22.05 -14.24 -37.03
CA ASP A 427 -21.71 -14.56 -35.63
C ASP A 427 -22.87 -15.20 -34.83
N GLU A 428 -23.89 -15.72 -35.53
CA GLU A 428 -25.03 -16.45 -34.96
C GLU A 428 -24.65 -17.90 -34.66
N MET A 429 -25.11 -18.42 -33.52
CA MET A 429 -24.89 -19.80 -33.10
C MET A 429 -25.70 -20.78 -33.95
N PHE A 430 -25.08 -21.87 -34.40
CA PHE A 430 -25.79 -22.93 -35.12
C PHE A 430 -26.71 -23.72 -34.18
N SER A 431 -27.88 -24.12 -34.70
CA SER A 431 -28.76 -25.09 -34.03
C SER A 431 -28.09 -26.47 -33.96
N THR A 432 -28.37 -27.20 -32.89
CA THR A 432 -27.86 -28.57 -32.68
C THR A 432 -28.38 -29.57 -33.69
N ASP A 433 -29.48 -29.28 -34.39
CA ASP A 433 -29.97 -30.10 -35.51
C ASP A 433 -29.00 -30.11 -36.71
N VAL A 434 -28.21 -29.04 -36.88
CA VAL A 434 -27.26 -28.88 -38.00
C VAL A 434 -25.86 -29.25 -37.56
N VAL A 435 -25.44 -28.80 -36.37
CA VAL A 435 -24.11 -29.05 -35.81
C VAL A 435 -24.27 -29.44 -34.34
N ASN A 436 -24.07 -30.72 -34.03
CA ASN A 436 -24.15 -31.22 -32.65
C ASN A 436 -22.79 -31.32 -31.97
N ASN A 437 -21.70 -31.54 -32.72
CA ASN A 437 -20.36 -31.73 -32.16
C ASN A 437 -19.34 -30.82 -32.85
N ARG A 438 -18.21 -30.57 -32.16
CA ARG A 438 -17.07 -29.82 -32.69
C ARG A 438 -16.59 -30.35 -34.04
N SER A 439 -16.47 -31.67 -34.22
CA SER A 439 -16.02 -32.26 -35.49
C SER A 439 -16.95 -31.92 -36.67
N GLN A 440 -18.25 -31.79 -36.41
CA GLN A 440 -19.22 -31.37 -37.43
C GLN A 440 -19.06 -29.87 -37.75
N CYS A 441 -18.78 -29.04 -36.75
CA CYS A 441 -18.47 -27.62 -36.96
C CYS A 441 -17.22 -27.44 -37.83
N GLU A 442 -16.16 -28.21 -37.53
CA GLU A 442 -14.90 -28.16 -38.29
C GLU A 442 -15.06 -28.66 -39.73
N ALA A 443 -16.00 -29.58 -39.99
CA ALA A 443 -16.33 -30.06 -41.33
C ALA A 443 -17.00 -28.99 -42.22
N LEU A 444 -17.51 -27.89 -41.64
CA LEU A 444 -18.09 -26.77 -42.39
C LEU A 444 -17.02 -25.74 -42.85
N GLU A 445 -15.75 -25.98 -42.52
CA GLU A 445 -14.57 -25.17 -42.90
C GLU A 445 -14.84 -23.66 -42.84
N ASP A 446 -14.85 -22.97 -43.98
CA ASP A 446 -14.91 -21.50 -44.05
C ASP A 446 -16.23 -20.88 -43.56
N LYS A 447 -17.31 -21.66 -43.46
CA LYS A 447 -18.63 -21.15 -43.08
C LYS A 447 -18.85 -21.07 -41.58
N ALA A 448 -18.09 -21.84 -40.80
CA ALA A 448 -18.31 -21.99 -39.37
C ALA A 448 -17.02 -21.81 -38.57
N ARG A 449 -17.14 -21.28 -37.36
CA ARG A 449 -16.03 -21.11 -36.43
C ARG A 449 -16.40 -21.67 -35.07
N TRP A 450 -15.58 -22.58 -34.57
CA TRP A 450 -15.66 -23.04 -33.18
C TRP A 450 -15.03 -21.97 -32.27
N LYS A 451 -15.87 -21.25 -31.51
CA LYS A 451 -15.50 -20.08 -30.73
C LYS A 451 -15.75 -20.34 -29.25
N ASN A 452 -14.83 -19.86 -28.41
CA ASN A 452 -14.99 -19.90 -26.96
C ASN A 452 -15.56 -18.58 -26.44
N VAL A 453 -16.32 -18.65 -25.34
CA VAL A 453 -16.70 -17.46 -24.56
C VAL A 453 -15.43 -16.82 -23.97
N LYS A 454 -15.34 -15.49 -24.02
CA LYS A 454 -14.13 -14.75 -23.63
C LYS A 454 -13.77 -14.91 -22.14
N ILE A 455 -14.77 -15.01 -21.28
CA ILE A 455 -14.63 -15.18 -19.83
C ILE A 455 -15.28 -16.51 -19.49
N ASN A 456 -14.49 -17.45 -19.02
CA ASN A 456 -14.87 -18.85 -18.88
C ASN A 456 -14.18 -19.50 -17.66
N PHE A 457 -14.40 -20.80 -17.49
CA PHE A 457 -13.83 -21.60 -16.42
C PHE A 457 -12.77 -22.59 -16.92
N ASP A 458 -12.05 -22.30 -18.02
CA ASP A 458 -11.03 -23.24 -18.55
C ASP A 458 -9.82 -23.37 -17.63
N ASN A 459 -9.52 -22.33 -16.85
CA ASN A 459 -8.43 -22.31 -15.87
C ASN A 459 -8.91 -21.63 -14.58
N VAL A 460 -8.29 -21.97 -13.45
CA VAL A 460 -8.63 -21.37 -12.14
C VAL A 460 -8.53 -19.83 -12.17
N GLY A 461 -7.53 -19.26 -12.84
CA GLY A 461 -7.39 -17.81 -12.99
C GLY A 461 -8.50 -17.16 -13.82
N ALA A 462 -8.96 -17.82 -14.88
CA ALA A 462 -10.11 -17.36 -15.67
C ALA A 462 -11.42 -17.49 -14.87
N GLY A 463 -11.56 -18.58 -14.10
CA GLY A 463 -12.65 -18.78 -13.15
C GLY A 463 -12.74 -17.69 -12.08
N TYR A 464 -11.60 -17.20 -11.57
CA TYR A 464 -11.59 -16.04 -10.67
C TYR A 464 -12.14 -14.77 -11.32
N LEU A 465 -11.78 -14.52 -12.58
CA LEU A 465 -12.29 -13.36 -13.32
C LEU A 465 -13.80 -13.51 -13.60
N ALA A 466 -14.26 -14.72 -13.91
CA ALA A 466 -15.67 -15.03 -14.07
C ALA A 466 -16.47 -14.81 -12.76
N LEU A 467 -15.97 -15.33 -11.64
CA LEU A 467 -16.58 -15.14 -10.32
C LEU A 467 -16.59 -13.66 -9.90
N LEU A 468 -15.57 -12.88 -10.25
CA LEU A 468 -15.56 -11.43 -10.01
C LEU A 468 -16.69 -10.72 -10.78
N GLN A 469 -16.98 -11.12 -12.02
CA GLN A 469 -18.10 -10.57 -12.80
C GLN A 469 -19.46 -10.94 -12.21
N VAL A 470 -19.59 -12.18 -11.72
CA VAL A 470 -20.79 -12.65 -11.01
C VAL A 470 -20.99 -11.87 -9.71
N ALA A 471 -19.95 -11.73 -8.88
CA ALA A 471 -20.00 -11.02 -7.60
C ALA A 471 -20.32 -9.52 -7.76
N THR A 472 -19.89 -8.90 -8.86
CA THR A 472 -20.19 -7.48 -9.15
C THR A 472 -21.53 -7.27 -9.88
N PHE A 473 -22.24 -8.35 -10.22
CA PHE A 473 -23.45 -8.33 -11.05
C PHE A 473 -23.25 -7.57 -12.38
N LYS A 474 -22.06 -7.67 -12.99
CA LYS A 474 -21.72 -7.06 -14.29
C LYS A 474 -21.15 -8.09 -15.25
N GLY A 475 -21.84 -8.35 -16.36
CA GLY A 475 -21.43 -9.37 -17.34
C GLY A 475 -21.76 -10.81 -16.92
N TRP A 476 -22.44 -11.00 -15.79
CA TRP A 476 -22.78 -12.30 -15.23
C TRP A 476 -23.77 -13.12 -16.09
N MET A 477 -24.65 -12.46 -16.82
CA MET A 477 -25.67 -13.11 -17.66
C MET A 477 -25.03 -14.02 -18.71
N ASP A 478 -24.02 -13.52 -19.43
CA ASP A 478 -23.35 -14.27 -20.51
C ASP A 478 -22.67 -15.54 -19.98
N ILE A 479 -22.11 -15.46 -18.76
CA ILE A 479 -21.49 -16.60 -18.08
C ILE A 479 -22.55 -17.62 -17.66
N MET A 480 -23.66 -17.15 -17.10
CA MET A 480 -24.72 -18.03 -16.59
C MET A 480 -25.49 -18.71 -17.73
N TYR A 481 -25.75 -18.01 -18.84
CA TYR A 481 -26.32 -18.62 -20.04
C TYR A 481 -25.40 -19.69 -20.62
N ALA A 482 -24.11 -19.38 -20.78
CA ALA A 482 -23.14 -20.37 -21.26
C ALA A 482 -23.03 -21.60 -20.34
N ALA A 483 -23.14 -21.41 -19.02
CA ALA A 483 -23.11 -22.50 -18.05
C ALA A 483 -24.37 -23.38 -18.08
N VAL A 484 -25.54 -22.77 -18.24
CA VAL A 484 -26.83 -23.47 -18.28
C VAL A 484 -27.03 -24.20 -19.59
N ASP A 485 -26.55 -23.63 -20.70
CA ASP A 485 -26.63 -24.25 -22.02
C ASP A 485 -25.52 -25.30 -22.23
N SER A 486 -24.57 -25.41 -21.29
CA SER A 486 -23.40 -26.29 -21.41
C SER A 486 -23.75 -27.78 -21.36
N ARG A 487 -23.08 -28.55 -22.23
CA ARG A 487 -23.16 -30.01 -22.31
C ARG A 487 -21.81 -30.65 -21.97
N ASP A 488 -21.24 -31.47 -22.86
CA ASP A 488 -19.93 -32.08 -22.74
C ASP A 488 -18.85 -31.30 -23.51
N LEU A 489 -17.57 -31.66 -23.32
CA LEU A 489 -16.37 -30.90 -23.76
C LEU A 489 -16.26 -30.61 -25.26
N GLU A 490 -16.99 -31.34 -26.11
CA GLU A 490 -16.94 -31.19 -27.57
C GLU A 490 -18.34 -31.10 -28.19
N ASP A 491 -19.37 -31.00 -27.35
CA ASP A 491 -20.75 -30.91 -27.78
C ASP A 491 -21.16 -29.44 -27.93
N GLN A 492 -21.98 -29.17 -28.93
CA GLN A 492 -22.61 -27.86 -29.12
C GLN A 492 -23.60 -27.63 -27.96
N PRO A 493 -23.60 -26.44 -27.33
CA PRO A 493 -24.54 -26.12 -26.28
C PRO A 493 -25.98 -26.11 -26.80
N VAL A 494 -26.90 -26.52 -25.92
CA VAL A 494 -28.34 -26.56 -26.19
C VAL A 494 -29.01 -25.66 -25.17
N TYR A 495 -29.98 -24.87 -25.63
CA TYR A 495 -30.72 -23.95 -24.78
C TYR A 495 -31.34 -24.67 -23.56
N GLU A 496 -30.96 -24.23 -22.36
CA GLU A 496 -31.46 -24.69 -21.06
C GLU A 496 -31.33 -26.20 -20.76
N GLU A 497 -30.38 -26.90 -21.38
CA GLU A 497 -30.16 -28.34 -21.13
C GLU A 497 -29.77 -28.62 -19.66
N ASN A 498 -28.92 -27.77 -19.08
CA ASN A 498 -28.40 -27.93 -17.72
C ASN A 498 -28.91 -26.82 -16.78
N LEU A 499 -30.24 -26.67 -16.73
CA LEU A 499 -30.94 -25.62 -15.97
C LEU A 499 -30.51 -25.52 -14.50
N TYR A 500 -30.18 -26.63 -13.84
CA TYR A 500 -29.83 -26.63 -12.42
C TYR A 500 -28.48 -25.95 -12.11
N MET A 501 -27.67 -25.63 -13.13
CA MET A 501 -26.41 -24.91 -12.94
C MET A 501 -26.61 -23.46 -12.47
N TYR A 502 -27.83 -22.91 -12.57
CA TYR A 502 -28.19 -21.66 -11.88
C TYR A 502 -27.88 -21.74 -10.37
N LEU A 503 -28.03 -22.91 -9.74
CA LEU A 503 -27.77 -23.10 -8.32
C LEU A 503 -26.30 -22.88 -7.94
N TYR A 504 -25.35 -23.20 -8.83
CA TYR A 504 -23.93 -22.94 -8.58
C TYR A 504 -23.68 -21.44 -8.33
N PHE A 505 -24.28 -20.58 -9.16
CA PHE A 505 -24.12 -19.13 -9.04
C PHE A 505 -24.91 -18.56 -7.86
N VAL A 506 -26.12 -19.08 -7.60
CA VAL A 506 -26.94 -18.66 -6.45
C VAL A 506 -26.30 -19.04 -5.11
N ILE A 507 -25.54 -20.14 -5.04
CA ILE A 507 -24.80 -20.53 -3.82
C ILE A 507 -23.53 -19.69 -3.64
N PHE A 508 -22.94 -19.22 -4.74
CA PHE A 508 -21.75 -18.37 -4.70
C PHE A 508 -22.07 -16.92 -4.28
N ILE A 509 -23.17 -16.36 -4.79
CA ILE A 509 -23.71 -15.04 -4.43
C ILE A 509 -24.25 -15.09 -3.00
#